data_AF-A0A2V4BL37-F1
#
_entry.id   AF-A0A2V4BL37-F1
#
_cell.length_a   1.000
_cell.length_b   1.000
_cell.length_c   1.000
_cell.angle_alpha   90.00
_cell.angle_beta   90.00
_cell.angle_gamma   90.00
#
_symmetry.space_group_name_H-M   'P 1'
#
loop_
_entity.id
_entity.type
_entity.pdbx_description
1 polymer ?
#
loop_
_entity_poly.entity_id
_entity_poly.type
_entity_poly.pdbx_seq_one_letter_code
_entity_poly.pdbx_strand_id
1 'polypeptide(L)'
;MLRKIFTKYLFFILISLFGFGFVLAYLFGDEQSYGINKTVGWAYDISTEVFYTALIFTFSQVLFLVGYLIIFFLGRKTNYHLSITHFEIILLTLIFYENFIINMIFCVFSIILFFINIFKSHKQE
;
A
#
# COMPACT_ATOMS: atom_id res chain seq x y z
N MET A 1 -4.91 23.72 3.63
CA MET A 1 -5.78 22.51 3.67
C MET A 1 -4.98 21.22 3.45
N LEU A 2 -4.26 21.09 2.33
CA LEU A 2 -3.47 19.89 1.97
C LEU A 2 -2.48 19.44 3.06
N ARG A 3 -1.80 20.40 3.71
CA ARG A 3 -0.86 20.10 4.80
C ARG A 3 -1.48 19.31 5.94
N LYS A 4 -2.70 19.66 6.34
CA LYS A 4 -3.40 18.98 7.45
C LYS A 4 -3.80 17.56 7.06
N ILE A 5 -4.19 17.37 5.80
CA ILE A 5 -4.54 16.06 5.23
C ILE A 5 -3.33 15.11 5.33
N PHE A 6 -2.16 15.51 4.80
CA PHE A 6 -0.97 14.66 4.81
C PHE A 6 -0.26 14.54 6.17
N THR A 7 -0.44 15.50 7.09
CA THR A 7 0.22 15.45 8.42
C THR A 7 -0.61 14.81 9.52
N LYS A 8 -1.94 14.89 9.43
CA LYS A 8 -2.86 14.42 10.48
C LYS A 8 -3.83 13.35 10.00
N TYR A 9 -4.25 13.39 8.75
CA TYR A 9 -5.30 12.51 8.22
C TYR A 9 -4.78 11.54 7.16
N LEU A 10 -3.47 11.30 7.10
CA LEU A 10 -2.85 10.40 6.13
C LEU A 10 -3.43 8.99 6.20
N PHE A 11 -3.75 8.51 7.40
CA PHE A 11 -4.46 7.24 7.59
C PHE A 11 -5.74 7.15 6.75
N PHE A 12 -6.57 8.20 6.74
CA PHE A 12 -7.81 8.21 5.96
C PHE A 12 -7.56 8.21 4.45
N ILE A 13 -6.47 8.82 3.99
CA ILE A 13 -6.07 8.76 2.58
C ILE A 13 -5.67 7.33 2.21
N LEU A 14 -4.84 6.69 3.04
CA LEU A 14 -4.35 5.34 2.77
C LEU A 14 -5.46 4.29 2.82
N ILE A 15 -6.39 4.38 3.79
CA ILE A 15 -7.52 3.45 3.84
C ILE A 15 -8.48 3.68 2.67
N SER A 16 -8.65 4.93 2.22
CA SER A 16 -9.42 5.22 1.01
C SER A 16 -8.77 4.64 -0.23
N LEU A 17 -7.44 4.77 -0.37
CA LEU A 17 -6.69 4.18 -1.48
C LEU A 17 -6.80 2.65 -1.49
N PHE A 18 -6.61 2.03 -0.33
CA PHE A 18 -6.71 0.57 -0.19
C PHE A 18 -8.13 0.07 -0.46
N GLY A 19 -9.14 0.72 0.11
CA GLY A 19 -10.56 0.38 -0.13
C GLY A 19 -10.98 0.61 -1.58
N PHE A 20 -10.49 1.66 -2.22
CA PHE A 20 -10.73 1.90 -3.64
C PHE A 20 -10.11 0.80 -4.51
N GLY A 21 -8.88 0.35 -4.20
CA GLY A 21 -8.26 -0.79 -4.85
C GLY A 21 -9.09 -2.07 -4.73
N PHE A 22 -9.65 -2.34 -3.55
CA PHE A 22 -10.55 -3.48 -3.34
C PHE A 22 -11.83 -3.38 -4.17
N VAL A 23 -12.45 -2.19 -4.22
CA VAL A 23 -13.65 -1.95 -5.03
C VAL A 23 -13.35 -2.13 -6.52
N LEU A 24 -12.22 -1.62 -7.01
CA LEU A 24 -11.81 -1.83 -8.40
C LEU A 24 -11.58 -3.31 -8.69
N ALA A 25 -10.91 -4.05 -7.79
CA ALA A 25 -10.72 -5.48 -7.94
C ALA A 25 -12.05 -6.26 -7.91
N TYR A 26 -13.04 -5.80 -7.15
CA TYR A 26 -14.37 -6.42 -7.13
C TYR A 26 -15.19 -6.14 -8.40
N LEU A 27 -15.11 -4.91 -8.94
CA LEU A 27 -15.90 -4.47 -10.10
C LEU A 27 -15.28 -4.87 -11.45
N PHE A 28 -13.95 -4.89 -11.53
CA PHE A 28 -13.17 -5.12 -12.76
C PHE A 28 -12.22 -6.29 -12.65
N GLY A 29 -12.18 -6.98 -11.51
CA GLY A 29 -11.57 -8.30 -11.44
C GLY A 29 -12.45 -9.23 -12.24
N ASP A 30 -12.12 -9.40 -13.52
CA ASP A 30 -12.71 -10.46 -14.33
C ASP A 30 -12.68 -11.76 -13.54
N GLU A 31 -13.77 -12.54 -13.62
CA GLU A 31 -13.95 -13.88 -13.01
C GLU A 31 -12.95 -14.94 -13.56
N GLN A 32 -11.71 -14.58 -13.84
CA GLN A 32 -10.65 -15.49 -14.30
C GLN A 32 -9.72 -15.97 -13.18
N SER A 33 -10.15 -15.88 -11.92
CA SER A 33 -9.45 -16.56 -10.84
C SER A 33 -10.45 -17.33 -9.99
N TYR A 34 -10.25 -18.65 -9.91
CA TYR A 34 -11.09 -19.67 -9.24
C TYR A 34 -12.17 -20.36 -10.08
N GLY A 35 -11.77 -20.88 -11.25
CA GLY A 35 -12.41 -22.06 -11.82
C GLY A 35 -11.78 -23.33 -11.26
N ILE A 36 -12.40 -23.97 -10.26
CA ILE A 36 -12.06 -25.36 -9.91
C ILE A 36 -12.49 -26.22 -11.10
N ASN A 37 -11.57 -26.51 -12.02
CA ASN A 37 -11.84 -27.45 -13.10
C ASN A 37 -11.63 -28.87 -12.55
N LYS A 38 -12.72 -29.50 -12.08
CA LYS A 38 -12.72 -30.82 -11.41
C LYS A 38 -12.33 -32.01 -12.30
N THR A 39 -12.00 -31.79 -13.58
CA THR A 39 -12.04 -32.89 -14.56
C THR A 39 -10.70 -33.19 -15.24
N VAL A 40 -9.71 -32.29 -15.23
CA VAL A 40 -8.41 -32.54 -15.85
C VAL A 40 -7.32 -31.81 -15.06
N GLY A 41 -6.38 -32.56 -14.48
CA GLY A 41 -5.32 -32.04 -13.61
C GLY A 41 -4.31 -31.15 -14.34
N TRP A 42 -4.70 -29.92 -14.64
CA TRP A 42 -3.83 -28.88 -15.19
C TRP A 42 -3.58 -27.82 -14.13
N ALA A 43 -2.33 -27.75 -13.67
CA ALA A 43 -1.84 -26.64 -12.88
C ALA A 43 -1.64 -25.43 -13.82
N TYR A 44 -2.22 -24.29 -13.47
CA TYR A 44 -1.91 -23.03 -14.14
C TYR A 44 -0.83 -22.30 -13.35
N ASP A 45 0.24 -21.90 -14.05
CA ASP A 45 1.37 -21.14 -13.51
C ASP A 45 0.97 -19.68 -13.28
N ILE A 46 0.63 -19.32 -12.04
CA ILE A 46 0.81 -17.92 -11.61
C ILE A 46 2.32 -17.73 -11.55
N SER A 47 2.85 -16.74 -12.28
CA SER A 47 4.27 -16.46 -12.19
C SER A 47 4.60 -16.14 -10.72
N THR A 48 5.60 -16.85 -10.20
CA THR A 48 6.05 -16.72 -8.82
C THR A 48 6.31 -15.25 -8.42
N GLU A 49 6.76 -14.44 -9.39
CA GLU A 49 6.99 -13.01 -9.24
C GLU A 49 5.72 -12.21 -8.96
N VAL A 50 4.62 -12.45 -9.71
CA VAL A 50 3.34 -11.75 -9.49
C VAL A 50 2.77 -12.07 -8.12
N PHE A 51 2.87 -13.34 -7.69
CA PHE A 51 2.47 -13.74 -6.35
C PHE A 51 3.27 -13.00 -5.26
N TYR A 52 4.59 -12.92 -5.40
CA TYR A 52 5.43 -12.21 -4.45
C TYR A 52 5.20 -10.70 -4.46
N THR A 53 4.98 -10.07 -5.62
CA THR A 53 4.60 -8.65 -5.70
C THR A 53 3.31 -8.39 -4.92
N ALA A 54 2.27 -9.19 -5.17
CA ALA A 54 0.99 -9.07 -4.49
C ALA A 54 1.14 -9.19 -2.96
N LEU A 55 1.93 -10.17 -2.52
CA LEU A 55 2.17 -10.44 -1.11
C LEU A 55 2.94 -9.31 -0.43
N ILE A 56 4.05 -8.86 -1.03
CA ILE A 56 4.89 -7.77 -0.50
C ILE A 56 4.10 -6.46 -0.45
N PHE A 57 3.38 -6.14 -1.53
CA PHE A 57 2.56 -4.94 -1.61
C PHE A 57 1.47 -4.96 -0.52
N THR A 58 0.71 -6.06 -0.42
CA THR A 58 -0.38 -6.18 0.55
C THR A 58 0.14 -6.07 1.99
N PHE A 59 1.22 -6.78 2.32
CA PHE A 59 1.81 -6.73 3.66
C PHE A 59 2.31 -5.31 3.99
N SER A 60 2.94 -4.63 3.02
CA SER A 60 3.39 -3.25 3.18
C SER A 60 2.21 -2.29 3.43
N GLN A 61 1.12 -2.41 2.68
CA GLN A 61 -0.07 -1.59 2.89
C GLN A 61 -0.68 -1.79 4.27
N VAL A 62 -0.79 -3.04 4.73
CA VAL A 62 -1.28 -3.35 6.10
C VAL A 62 -0.37 -2.71 7.15
N LEU A 63 0.96 -2.85 7.00
CA LEU A 63 1.93 -2.21 7.88
C LEU A 63 1.73 -0.69 7.94
N PHE A 64 1.55 -0.03 6.78
CA PHE A 64 1.36 1.42 6.70
C PHE A 64 0.05 1.85 7.36
N LEU A 65 -1.05 1.14 7.10
CA LEU A 65 -2.35 1.40 7.70
C LEU A 65 -2.27 1.32 9.22
N VAL A 66 -1.69 0.23 9.76
CA VAL A 66 -1.55 0.04 11.21
C VAL A 66 -0.67 1.13 11.82
N GLY A 67 0.49 1.44 11.21
CA GLY A 67 1.38 2.46 11.74
C GLY A 67 0.76 3.85 11.76
N TYR A 68 0.13 4.27 10.66
CA TYR A 68 -0.51 5.59 10.61
C TYR A 68 -1.81 5.66 11.43
N LEU A 69 -2.51 4.54 11.63
CA LEU A 69 -3.64 4.46 12.56
C LEU A 69 -3.18 4.73 14.00
N ILE A 70 -2.05 4.15 14.42
CA ILE A 70 -1.47 4.40 15.74
C ILE A 70 -1.10 5.88 15.87
N ILE A 71 -0.41 6.46 14.89
CA ILE A 71 -0.06 7.89 14.89
C ILE A 71 -1.31 8.78 14.98
N PHE A 72 -2.37 8.42 14.26
CA PHE A 72 -3.64 9.12 14.27
C PHE A 72 -4.29 9.09 15.66
N PHE A 73 -4.38 7.93 16.30
CA PHE A 73 -4.95 7.81 17.66
C PHE A 73 -4.11 8.51 18.72
N LEU A 74 -2.78 8.52 18.57
CA LEU A 74 -1.88 9.28 19.45
C LEU A 74 -1.99 10.81 19.26
N GLY A 75 -2.76 11.27 18.27
CA GLY A 75 -2.90 12.69 17.95
C GLY A 75 -1.59 13.35 17.52
N ARG A 76 -0.63 12.57 16.99
CA ARG A 76 0.68 13.06 16.53
C ARG A 76 0.58 13.55 15.09
N LYS A 77 1.44 14.50 14.73
CA LYS A 77 1.61 14.98 13.35
C LYS A 77 2.84 14.35 12.73
N THR A 78 2.71 13.85 11.51
CA THR A 78 3.82 13.37 10.68
C THR A 78 4.51 14.55 9.98
N ASN A 79 5.67 14.30 9.38
CA ASN A 79 6.33 15.30 8.56
C ASN A 79 5.62 15.41 7.19
N TYR A 80 5.27 16.62 6.79
CA TYR A 80 4.51 16.86 5.56
C TYR A 80 5.21 16.35 4.30
N HIS A 81 6.49 16.69 4.11
CA HIS A 81 7.23 16.32 2.91
C HIS A 81 7.42 14.81 2.84
N LEU A 82 7.80 14.18 3.96
CA LEU A 82 7.92 12.71 4.01
C LEU A 82 6.59 12.01 3.75
N SER A 83 5.48 12.57 4.22
CA SER A 83 4.15 11.99 4.03
C SER A 83 3.69 12.05 2.56
N ILE A 84 3.96 13.16 1.88
CA ILE A 84 3.67 13.28 0.44
C ILE A 84 4.58 12.35 -0.36
N THR A 85 5.89 12.39 -0.14
CA THR A 85 6.81 11.52 -0.88
C THR A 85 6.51 10.05 -0.65
N HIS A 86 6.17 9.66 0.60
CA HIS A 86 5.75 8.28 0.88
C HIS A 86 4.48 7.90 0.10
N PHE A 87 3.48 8.78 0.08
CA PHE A 87 2.26 8.55 -0.68
C PHE A 87 2.51 8.47 -2.19
N GLU A 88 3.37 9.31 -2.75
CA GLU A 88 3.77 9.25 -4.16
C GLU A 88 4.46 7.93 -4.50
N ILE A 89 5.35 7.44 -3.63
CA ILE A 89 5.99 6.14 -3.84
C ILE A 89 4.96 4.99 -3.81
N ILE A 90 3.95 5.07 -2.94
CA ILE A 90 2.84 4.10 -2.95
C ILE A 90 2.05 4.15 -4.28
N LEU A 91 1.88 5.31 -4.89
CA LEU A 91 1.28 5.39 -6.21
C LEU A 91 2.19 4.82 -7.30
N LEU A 92 3.51 5.02 -7.20
CA LEU A 92 4.47 4.43 -8.12
C LEU A 92 4.49 2.90 -8.02
N THR A 93 4.38 2.31 -6.83
CA THR A 93 4.29 0.84 -6.70
C THR A 93 3.04 0.30 -7.40
N LEU A 94 1.92 1.02 -7.38
CA LEU A 94 0.72 0.65 -8.14
C LEU A 94 0.92 0.77 -9.66
N ILE A 95 1.55 1.83 -10.13
CA ILE A 95 1.80 2.04 -11.58
C ILE A 95 2.74 0.97 -12.15
N PHE A 96 3.77 0.60 -11.39
CA PHE A 96 4.78 -0.39 -11.79
C PHE A 96 4.52 -1.78 -11.21
N TYR A 97 3.26 -2.11 -10.90
CA TYR A 97 2.89 -3.37 -10.25
C TYR A 97 3.35 -4.62 -11.03
N GLU A 98 3.24 -4.61 -12.36
CA GLU A 98 3.65 -5.73 -13.21
C GLU A 98 5.18 -5.91 -13.32
N ASN A 99 5.98 -4.92 -12.90
CA ASN A 99 7.44 -4.99 -12.96
C ASN A 99 8.00 -5.30 -11.56
N PHE A 100 8.27 -6.58 -11.28
CA PHE A 100 8.72 -7.07 -9.98
C PHE A 100 9.93 -6.30 -9.41
N ILE A 101 10.98 -6.09 -10.21
CA ILE A 101 12.22 -5.45 -9.76
C ILE A 101 11.95 -3.98 -9.38
N ILE A 102 11.28 -3.23 -10.26
CA ILE A 102 10.97 -1.81 -10.02
C ILE A 102 10.02 -1.67 -8.82
N ASN A 103 8.99 -2.52 -8.75
CA ASN A 103 8.05 -2.53 -7.64
C ASN A 103 8.74 -2.81 -6.30
N MET A 104 9.62 -3.82 -6.25
CA MET A 104 10.36 -4.17 -5.04
C MET A 104 11.20 -2.99 -4.55
N ILE A 105 11.92 -2.32 -5.45
CA ILE A 105 12.72 -1.14 -5.12
C ILE A 105 11.84 -0.06 -4.49
N PHE A 106 10.71 0.28 -5.12
CA PHE A 106 9.79 1.27 -4.58
C PHE A 106 9.16 0.83 -3.25
N CYS A 107 8.79 -0.44 -3.09
CA CYS A 107 8.29 -0.96 -1.82
C CYS A 107 9.31 -0.79 -0.69
N VAL A 108 10.58 -1.13 -0.93
CA VAL A 108 11.65 -0.96 0.07
C VAL A 108 11.82 0.52 0.44
N PHE A 109 11.86 1.42 -0.54
CA PHE A 109 11.92 2.86 -0.27
C PHE A 109 10.70 3.36 0.51
N SER A 110 9.51 2.86 0.18
CA SER A 110 8.26 3.17 0.88
C SER A 110 8.36 2.79 2.36
N ILE A 111 8.82 1.58 2.66
CA ILE A 111 9.00 1.08 4.04
C ILE A 111 10.02 1.95 4.80
N ILE A 112 11.14 2.31 4.19
CA ILE A 112 12.15 3.16 4.82
C ILE A 112 11.56 4.54 5.15
N LEU A 113 10.88 5.18 4.18
CA LEU A 113 10.25 6.48 4.40
C LEU A 113 9.16 6.43 5.47
N PHE A 114 8.37 5.36 5.49
CA PHE A 114 7.36 5.11 6.51
C PHE A 114 7.97 5.16 7.92
N PHE A 115 9.02 4.38 8.18
CA PHE A 115 9.68 4.38 9.49
C PHE A 115 10.27 5.74 9.84
N ILE A 116 10.99 6.38 8.91
CA ILE A 116 11.55 7.73 9.14
C ILE A 116 10.44 8.71 9.50
N ASN A 117 9.29 8.65 8.83
CA ASN A 117 8.17 9.55 9.05
C ASN A 117 7.48 9.29 10.40
N ILE A 118 7.37 8.02 10.83
CA ILE A 118 6.92 7.66 12.18
C ILE A 118 7.86 8.20 13.24
N PHE A 119 9.17 7.99 13.10
CA PHE A 119 10.15 8.46 14.09
C PHE A 119 10.18 9.99 14.20
N LYS A 120 10.02 10.71 13.08
CA LYS A 120 9.93 12.18 13.05
C LYS A 120 8.55 12.73 13.43
N SER A 121 7.56 11.87 13.70
CA SER A 121 6.26 12.36 14.15
C SER A 121 6.39 13.02 15.54
N HIS A 122 5.57 14.02 15.84
CA HIS A 122 5.61 14.72 17.13
C HIS A 122 4.20 15.00 17.66
N LYS A 123 4.09 15.15 18.98
CA LYS A 123 2.81 15.44 19.64
C LYS A 123 2.35 16.85 19.28
N GLN A 124 1.04 17.05 19.12
CA GLN A 124 0.50 18.40 18.99
C GLN A 124 0.69 19.15 20.31
N GLU A 125 1.43 20.26 20.26
CA GLU A 125 1.20 21.41 21.15
C GLU A 125 -0.08 22.14 20.71
#